data_AF-X0T837-F1
#
_entry.id   AF-X0T837-F1
#
_cell.length_a   1.000
_cell.length_b   1.000
_cell.length_c   1.000
_cell.angle_alpha   90.00
_cell.angle_beta   90.00
_cell.angle_gamma   90.00
#
_symmetry.space_group_name_H-M   'P 1'
#
loop_
_entity.id
_entity.type
_entity.pdbx_description
1 polymer ?
#
loop_
_entity_poly.entity_id
_entity_poly.type
_entity_poly.pdbx_seq_one_letter_code
_entity_poly.pdbx_strand_id
1 'polypeptide(L)'
;MNVQSYNTWFKPLVLMDFSPDSIVISVPKTYYSSWLEEHYMPLLKSTAKTLLNNDVSVKFIVSSNIDLPDDTQESPSIFQPDID
;
A
#
# COMPACT_ATOMS: atom_id res chain seq x y z
N MET A 1 -0.82 -6.61 -14.19
CA MET A 1 -0.03 -5.96 -13.13
C MET A 1 1.33 -5.58 -13.71
N ASN A 2 1.62 -4.28 -13.86
CA ASN A 2 2.92 -3.82 -14.34
C ASN A 2 3.95 -3.94 -13.19
N VAL A 3 5.12 -4.54 -13.45
CA VAL A 3 6.17 -4.78 -12.45
C VAL A 3 6.69 -3.46 -11.86
N GLN A 4 6.65 -2.39 -12.64
CA GLN A 4 7.04 -1.05 -12.20
C GLN A 4 6.14 -0.54 -11.07
N SER A 5 4.82 -0.70 -11.20
CA SER A 5 3.86 -0.29 -10.17
C SER A 5 4.06 -1.04 -8.86
N TYR A 6 4.38 -2.34 -8.92
CA TYR A 6 4.72 -3.11 -7.74
C TYR A 6 6.00 -2.59 -7.06
N ASN A 7 7.05 -2.36 -7.84
CA ASN A 7 8.33 -1.88 -7.29
C ASN A 7 8.25 -0.48 -6.66
N THR A 8 7.36 0.38 -7.16
CA THR A 8 7.19 1.73 -6.60
C THR A 8 6.25 1.71 -5.39
N TRP A 9 5.09 1.06 -5.52
CA TRP A 9 4.01 1.20 -4.54
C TRP A 9 3.98 0.11 -3.47
N PHE A 10 4.38 -1.12 -3.81
CA PHE A 10 4.34 -2.28 -2.90
C PHE A 10 5.67 -2.58 -2.24
N LYS A 11 6.78 -2.43 -2.96
CA LYS A 11 8.13 -2.68 -2.42
C LYS A 11 8.47 -1.90 -1.14
N PRO A 12 8.08 -0.61 -0.99
CA PRO A 12 8.35 0.12 0.25
C PRO A 12 7.31 -0.14 1.35
N LEU A 13 6.31 -0.99 1.12
CA LEU A 13 5.30 -1.28 2.13
C LEU A 13 5.85 -2.27 3.14
N VAL A 14 5.65 -1.96 4.42
CA VAL A 14 6.03 -2.86 5.50
C VAL A 14 4.79 -3.25 6.27
N LEU A 15 4.49 -4.54 6.34
CA LEU A 15 3.44 -5.05 7.20
C LEU A 15 3.85 -4.86 8.66
N MET A 16 3.11 -4.02 9.38
CA MET A 16 3.40 -3.70 10.78
C MET A 16 2.64 -4.59 11.75
N ASP A 17 1.37 -4.86 11.44
CA ASP A 17 0.53 -5.73 12.25
C ASP A 17 -0.36 -6.57 11.35
N PHE A 18 -0.53 -7.83 11.75
CA PHE A 18 -1.40 -8.77 11.08
C PHE A 18 -2.21 -9.51 12.14
N SER A 19 -3.48 -9.14 12.23
CA SER A 19 -4.44 -9.66 13.18
C SER A 19 -5.65 -10.25 12.46
N PRO A 20 -6.45 -11.11 13.11
CA PRO A 20 -7.59 -11.77 12.47
C PRO A 20 -8.65 -10.80 11.91
N ASP A 21 -8.74 -9.61 12.50
CA ASP A 21 -9.74 -8.59 12.19
C ASP A 21 -9.12 -7.30 11.61
N SER A 22 -7.79 -7.18 11.60
CA SER A 22 -7.14 -5.96 11.11
C SER A 22 -5.72 -6.17 10.59
N ILE A 23 -5.38 -5.42 9.55
CA ILE A 23 -4.06 -5.39 8.93
C ILE A 23 -3.54 -3.96 8.96
N VAL A 24 -2.33 -3.77 9.47
CA VAL A 24 -1.68 -2.45 9.52
C VAL A 24 -0.45 -2.46 8.62
N ILE A 25 -0.43 -1.56 7.64
CA ILE A 25 0.65 -1.43 6.66
C ILE A 25 1.32 -0.07 6.85
N SER A 26 2.63 -0.07 6.97
CA SER A 26 3.45 1.14 6.96
C SER A 26 3.73 1.59 5.53
N VAL A 27 3.55 2.88 5.31
CA VAL A 27 3.90 3.61 4.09
C VAL A 27 4.93 4.70 4.41
N PRO A 28 5.81 5.05 3.45
CA PRO A 28 6.81 6.10 3.68
C PRO A 28 6.21 7.51 3.77
N LYS A 29 5.10 7.76 3.06
CA LYS A 29 4.46 9.09 2.96
C LYS A 29 2.94 8.98 2.93
N THR A 30 2.24 10.03 3.35
CA THR A 30 0.77 10.08 3.43
C THR A 30 0.07 9.93 2.07
N TYR A 31 0.67 10.35 0.96
CA TYR A 31 0.03 10.19 -0.34
C TYR A 31 -0.01 8.73 -0.82
N TYR A 32 0.90 7.87 -0.35
CA TYR A 32 0.89 6.44 -0.66
C TYR A 32 -0.37 5.78 -0.11
N SER A 33 -0.75 6.10 1.13
CA SER A 33 -1.96 5.53 1.72
C SER A 33 -3.19 5.92 0.91
N SER A 34 -3.36 7.20 0.54
CA SER A 34 -4.51 7.62 -0.26
C SER A 34 -4.58 6.91 -1.62
N TRP A 35 -3.46 6.79 -2.32
CA TRP A 35 -3.43 6.11 -3.62
C TRP A 35 -3.68 4.59 -3.51
N LEU A 36 -3.11 3.93 -2.49
CA LEU A 36 -3.38 2.52 -2.21
C LEU A 36 -4.82 2.31 -1.76
N GLU A 37 -5.39 3.23 -1.00
CA GLU A 37 -6.79 3.19 -0.59
C GLU A 37 -7.74 3.30 -1.80
N GLU A 38 -7.40 4.12 -2.78
CA GLU A 38 -8.24 4.32 -3.97
C GLU A 38 -8.14 3.13 -4.94
N HIS A 39 -6.92 2.67 -5.24
CA HIS A 39 -6.69 1.68 -6.29
C HIS A 39 -6.56 0.23 -5.78
N TYR A 40 -6.03 0.03 -4.58
CA TYR A 40 -5.64 -1.30 -4.07
C TYR A 40 -6.44 -1.75 -2.85
N MET A 41 -7.20 -0.87 -2.20
CA MET A 41 -8.11 -1.25 -1.11
C MET A 41 -9.06 -2.40 -1.46
N PRO A 42 -9.76 -2.41 -2.61
CA PRO A 42 -10.64 -3.53 -2.94
C PRO A 42 -9.87 -4.85 -3.07
N LEU A 43 -8.66 -4.81 -3.65
CA LEU A 43 -7.80 -5.98 -3.79
C LEU A 43 -7.30 -6.46 -2.41
N LEU A 44 -6.80 -5.54 -1.58
CA LEU A 44 -6.28 -5.85 -0.24
C LEU A 44 -7.38 -6.41 0.66
N LYS A 45 -8.56 -5.78 0.68
CA LYS A 45 -9.71 -6.28 1.43
C LYS A 45 -10.17 -7.65 0.94
N SER A 46 -10.30 -7.85 -0.38
CA SER A 46 -10.70 -9.16 -0.92
C SER A 46 -9.69 -10.24 -0.55
N THR A 47 -8.39 -9.93 -0.68
CA THR A 47 -7.31 -10.87 -0.36
C THR A 47 -7.31 -11.19 1.13
N ALA A 48 -7.37 -10.17 1.99
CA ALA A 48 -7.42 -10.33 3.43
C ALA A 48 -8.65 -11.15 3.87
N LYS A 49 -9.82 -10.86 3.30
CA LYS A 49 -11.04 -11.60 3.56
C LYS A 49 -10.96 -13.06 3.12
N THR A 50 -10.31 -13.35 1.99
CA THR A 50 -10.09 -14.73 1.54
C THR A 50 -9.09 -15.47 2.44
N LEU A 51 -8.04 -14.80 2.92
CA LEU A 51 -7.02 -15.42 3.77
C LEU A 51 -7.51 -15.68 5.20
N LEU A 52 -8.24 -14.72 5.77
CA LEU A 52 -8.70 -14.74 7.17
C LEU A 52 -10.14 -15.24 7.31
N ASN A 53 -10.85 -15.42 6.19
CA ASN A 53 -12.24 -15.82 6.12
C ASN A 53 -13.20 -14.91 6.93
N ASN A 54 -12.78 -13.66 7.20
CA ASN A 54 -13.48 -12.68 8.02
C ASN A 54 -13.43 -11.28 7.38
N ASP A 55 -14.23 -10.33 7.88
CA ASP A 55 -14.15 -8.94 7.45
C ASP A 55 -12.97 -8.24 8.14
N VAL A 56 -11.96 -7.87 7.35
CA VAL A 56 -10.67 -7.38 7.86
C VAL A 56 -10.51 -5.90 7.57
N SER A 57 -10.18 -5.13 8.60
CA SER A 57 -9.89 -3.71 8.46
C SER A 57 -8.45 -3.47 8.05
N VAL A 58 -8.23 -2.95 6.84
CA VAL A 58 -6.90 -2.53 6.36
C VAL A 58 -6.67 -1.08 6.75
N LYS A 59 -5.55 -0.80 7.43
CA LYS A 59 -5.13 0.54 7.85
C LYS A 59 -3.72 0.83 7.37
N PHE A 60 -3.50 2.07 6.96
CA PHE A 60 -2.17 2.55 6.60
C PHE A 60 -1.64 3.51 7.65
N ILE A 61 -0.37 3.37 8.01
CA ILE A 61 0.33 4.28 8.90
C ILE A 61 1.57 4.85 8.20
N VAL A 62 1.85 6.13 8.41
CA VAL A 62 3.06 6.75 7.86
C VAL A 62 4.22 6.46 8.82
N SER A 63 5.29 5.85 8.32
CA SER A 63 6.50 5.61 9.11
C SER A 63 7.72 6.16 8.40
N SER A 64 8.37 7.15 9.01
CA SER A 64 9.54 7.84 8.46
C SER A 64 10.84 7.03 8.54
N ASN A 65 10.79 5.77 8.97
CA ASN A 65 11.98 4.93 9.18
C ASN A 65 12.42 4.19 7.91
N ILE A 66 11.86 4.55 6.75
CA ILE A 66 12.24 4.00 5.46
C ILE A 66 13.29 4.92 4.86
N ASP A 67 14.54 4.45 4.87
CA ASP A 67 15.69 5.08 4.22
C ASP A 67 15.51 4.96 2.69
N LEU A 68 14.57 5.74 2.16
CA LEU A 68 14.48 5.95 0.72
C LEU A 68 15.55 6.99 0.38
N PRO A 69 16.45 6.72 -0.58
CA PRO A 69 17.32 7.77 -1.10
C PRO A 69 16.42 8.93 -1.54
N ASP A 70 16.78 10.14 -1.09
CA ASP A 70 16.08 11.41 -1.33
C ASP A 70 16.22 11.85 -2.81
N ASP A 71 15.92 10.94 -3.74
CA ASP A 71 16.01 11.13 -5.18
C ASP A 71 14.68 10.69 -5.81
N THR A 72 13.60 11.36 -5.43
CA THR A 72 12.39 11.60 -6.26
C THR A 72 11.37 12.39 -5.45
N GLN A 73 11.56 13.71 -5.43
CA GLN A 73 10.47 14.68 -5.25
C GLN A 73 9.63 14.73 -6.55
N GLU A 74 9.12 13.59 -7.02
CA GLU A 74 8.22 13.57 -8.17
C GLU A 74 6.88 13.06 -7.70
N SER A 75 5.92 13.97 -7.73
CA SER A 75 4.51 13.71 -7.45
C SER A 75 4.06 12.41 -8.10
N PRO A 76 3.25 11.58 -7.42
CA PRO A 76 2.79 10.31 -7.95
C PRO A 76 1.91 10.42 -9.21
N SER A 77 1.60 11.64 -9.66
CA SER A 77 0.85 11.96 -10.88
C SER A 77 1.49 11.43 -12.18
N ILE A 78 2.77 11.07 -12.20
CA ILE A 78 3.44 10.50 -13.39
C ILE A 78 3.27 8.97 -13.47
N PHE A 79 2.94 8.31 -12.36
CA PHE A 79 2.82 6.86 -12.27
C PHE A 79 1.39 6.46 -11.91
N GLN A 80 0.41 6.93 -12.67
CA GLN A 80 -0.84 6.18 -12.77
C GLN A 80 -0.55 4.93 -13.60
N PRO A 81 -0.55 3.71 -13.02
CA PRO A 81 -0.76 2.54 -13.84
C PRO A 81 -2.11 2.74 -14.53
N ASP A 82 -2.12 2.68 -15.85
CA ASP A 82 -3.31 2.25 -16.58
C ASP A 82 -3.71 0.89 -16.00
N ILE A 83 -4.60 0.90 -15.00
CA ILE A 83 -5.28 -0.28 -14.54
C ILE A 83 -6.41 -0.47 -15.56
N ASP A 84 -6.08 -1.20 -16.64
CA ASP A 84 -7.08 -1.82 -17.53
C ASP A 84 -7.95 -2.81 -16.73
#